data_AF-A0A3L7U5N5-F1
#
_entry.id   AF-A0A3L7U5N5-F1
#
_cell.length_a   1.000
_cell.length_b   1.000
_cell.length_c   1.000
_cell.angle_alpha   90.00
_cell.angle_beta   90.00
_cell.angle_gamma   90.00
#
_symmetry.space_group_name_H-M   'P 1'
#
loop_
_entity.id
_entity.type
_entity.pdbx_description
1 polymer ?
#
loop_
_entity_poly.entity_id
_entity_poly.type
_entity_poly.pdbx_seq_one_letter_code
_entity_poly.pdbx_strand_id
1 'polypeptide(L)'
;MQHGIPGAGSKIHLGSRKTVRMTSLKASLTKAKARLFGTATKDIAVPFELPCDCGHRVTGIRRGSYQIATCTACDARVYVLAVNVYPATKRVSSEVLDGSVASRLSTIVRDLVVGDQASPPASQSATIHAPPPGQHRSGSAAGVELPAAESEVSGVTKFSGKRSRLATTQPKVSAAAAALAASEILLEAPVVRVPRPRLAVVMRRVFTPFRLLMLSATLLVAVTGWWMVTQRRLEDARKAWRREMDVAEQALEDKDLGALHLALSKAVAAGSILQRNDPEWRRAASLLRQTQAVRDLSSSDLISMLSGCVSGDGIFNSPKATAAAESLTGKWFVLECAWLPVANGLQADMPLMVDSVPVTITTLSETLLHAVAALPQSPLMFVASVESCDVIDNGREFQLRLNGKSATLITTEYHAAEMGFTAANTPGLAALLEKQTELLKSVSQAKDNQP
;
A
#
# COMPACT_ATOMS: atom_id res chain seq x y z
N MET A 1 9.81 -76.94 -45.69
CA MET A 1 10.46 -77.26 -44.40
C MET A 1 10.66 -75.93 -43.67
N GLN A 2 9.89 -75.68 -42.59
CA GLN A 2 10.39 -75.54 -41.20
C GLN A 2 11.25 -74.26 -41.01
N HIS A 3 11.01 -73.26 -40.16
CA HIS A 3 10.14 -72.91 -39.02
C HIS A 3 9.98 -71.35 -39.07
N GLY A 4 9.01 -70.63 -38.52
CA GLY A 4 8.28 -70.78 -37.26
C GLY A 4 8.88 -69.93 -36.14
N ILE A 5 8.72 -68.60 -36.16
CA ILE A 5 8.97 -67.70 -34.99
C ILE A 5 7.79 -66.70 -34.88
N PRO A 6 7.04 -66.68 -33.76
CA PRO A 6 5.98 -65.70 -33.53
C PRO A 6 6.55 -64.43 -32.87
N GLY A 7 6.45 -63.30 -33.58
CA GLY A 7 6.74 -61.97 -33.04
C GLY A 7 5.55 -61.43 -32.25
N ALA A 8 5.73 -61.25 -30.94
CA ALA A 8 4.76 -60.64 -30.04
C ALA A 8 4.48 -59.17 -30.42
N GLY A 9 3.27 -58.91 -30.90
CA GLY A 9 2.77 -57.55 -31.15
C GLY A 9 2.29 -56.90 -29.86
N SER A 10 3.16 -56.11 -29.23
CA SER A 10 2.79 -55.22 -28.13
C SER A 10 2.00 -54.01 -28.68
N LYS A 11 0.68 -54.04 -28.52
CA LYS A 11 -0.19 -52.88 -28.77
C LYS A 11 -0.05 -51.90 -27.61
N ILE A 12 0.82 -50.91 -27.77
CA ILE A 12 0.87 -49.74 -26.89
C ILE A 12 -0.31 -48.84 -27.27
N HIS A 13 -1.32 -48.79 -26.40
CA HIS A 13 -2.38 -47.77 -26.45
C HIS A 13 -1.76 -46.40 -26.20
N LEU A 14 -1.53 -45.64 -27.28
CA LEU A 14 -1.29 -44.20 -27.22
C LEU A 14 -2.55 -43.52 -26.69
N GLY A 15 -2.51 -43.17 -25.40
CA GLY A 15 -3.51 -42.33 -24.75
C GLY A 15 -3.66 -41.01 -25.51
N SER A 16 -4.84 -40.84 -26.10
CA SER A 16 -5.27 -39.62 -26.76
C SER A 16 -5.29 -38.47 -25.74
N ARG A 17 -4.23 -37.66 -25.70
CA ARG A 17 -4.20 -36.39 -24.96
C ARG A 17 -5.28 -35.47 -25.54
N LYS A 18 -6.42 -35.39 -24.85
CA LYS A 18 -7.41 -34.32 -25.04
C LYS A 18 -6.73 -32.99 -24.68
N THR A 19 -6.34 -32.24 -25.70
CA THR A 19 -6.01 -30.82 -25.59
C THR A 19 -7.29 -30.06 -25.23
N VAL A 20 -7.49 -29.79 -23.95
CA VAL A 20 -8.53 -28.89 -23.47
C VAL A 20 -8.13 -27.47 -23.87
N ARG A 21 -8.73 -26.96 -24.96
CA ARG A 21 -8.62 -25.55 -25.36
C ARG A 21 -9.18 -24.67 -24.23
N MET A 22 -8.30 -24.01 -23.48
CA MET A 22 -8.65 -23.09 -22.38
C MET A 22 -9.32 -21.77 -22.84
N THR A 23 -9.65 -21.61 -24.12
CA THR A 23 -10.33 -20.41 -24.63
C THR A 23 -11.85 -20.42 -24.40
N SER A 24 -12.45 -21.53 -23.98
CA SER A 24 -13.91 -21.64 -23.78
C SER A 24 -14.41 -21.26 -22.37
N LEU A 25 -13.54 -21.20 -21.36
CA LEU A 25 -13.97 -20.92 -19.98
C LEU A 25 -14.31 -19.44 -19.76
N LYS A 26 -13.59 -18.52 -20.39
CA LYS A 26 -13.86 -17.07 -20.28
C LYS A 26 -15.20 -16.66 -20.92
N ALA A 27 -15.60 -17.31 -22.02
CA ALA A 27 -16.87 -17.04 -22.69
C ALA A 27 -18.09 -17.64 -21.95
N SER A 28 -17.89 -18.75 -21.23
CA SER A 28 -18.94 -19.35 -20.38
C SER A 28 -19.18 -18.51 -19.11
N LEU A 29 -18.12 -17.99 -18.51
CA LEU A 29 -18.18 -17.15 -17.31
C LEU A 29 -18.84 -15.79 -17.56
N THR A 30 -18.62 -15.16 -18.72
CA THR A 30 -19.33 -13.92 -19.08
C THR A 30 -20.83 -14.15 -19.33
N LYS A 31 -21.21 -15.31 -19.89
CA LYS A 31 -22.62 -15.69 -20.11
C LYS A 31 -23.34 -16.05 -18.81
N ALA A 32 -22.64 -16.62 -17.83
CA ALA A 32 -23.16 -16.88 -16.49
C ALA A 32 -23.30 -15.60 -15.66
N LYS A 33 -22.32 -14.68 -15.75
CA LYS A 33 -22.37 -13.37 -15.06
C LYS A 33 -23.52 -12.49 -15.56
N ALA A 34 -23.81 -12.51 -16.86
CA ALA A 34 -24.96 -11.78 -17.43
C ALA A 34 -26.33 -12.35 -17.00
N ARG A 35 -26.40 -13.63 -16.60
CA ARG A 35 -27.63 -14.27 -16.12
C ARG A 35 -27.86 -14.12 -14.61
N LEU A 36 -26.80 -13.88 -13.84
CA LEU A 36 -26.88 -13.76 -12.37
C LEU A 36 -26.99 -12.32 -11.87
N PHE A 37 -26.55 -11.33 -12.65
CA PHE A 37 -26.55 -9.92 -12.21
C PHE A 37 -27.54 -9.01 -12.93
N GLY A 38 -28.33 -9.55 -13.86
CA GLY A 38 -29.08 -8.71 -14.79
C GLY A 38 -28.12 -7.94 -15.69
N THR A 39 -28.39 -7.93 -16.99
CA THR A 39 -27.77 -6.90 -17.83
C THR A 39 -28.17 -5.56 -17.26
N ALA A 40 -27.20 -4.72 -16.85
CA ALA A 40 -27.44 -3.33 -16.47
C ALA A 40 -28.43 -2.74 -17.47
N THR A 41 -29.66 -2.51 -17.00
CA THR A 41 -30.73 -1.94 -17.80
C THR A 41 -30.17 -0.65 -18.37
N LYS A 42 -30.09 -0.55 -19.70
CA LYS A 42 -29.85 0.72 -20.41
C LYS A 42 -30.62 1.80 -19.67
N ASP A 43 -29.93 2.83 -19.17
CA ASP A 43 -30.52 3.93 -18.42
C ASP A 43 -31.84 4.36 -19.08
N ILE A 44 -32.96 3.94 -18.50
CA ILE A 44 -34.27 4.39 -18.93
C ILE A 44 -34.34 5.85 -18.49
N ALA A 45 -34.39 6.75 -19.46
CA ALA A 45 -34.53 8.17 -19.20
C ALA A 45 -35.85 8.44 -18.48
N VAL A 46 -35.82 8.56 -17.15
CA VAL A 46 -36.97 8.95 -16.34
C VAL A 46 -37.03 10.47 -16.28
N PRO A 47 -38.01 11.13 -16.91
CA PRO A 47 -38.15 12.58 -16.80
C PRO A 47 -38.51 12.99 -15.36
N PHE A 48 -38.12 14.19 -14.95
CA PHE A 48 -38.57 14.81 -13.71
C PHE A 48 -39.11 16.21 -13.98
N GLU A 49 -40.03 16.63 -13.13
CA GLU A 49 -40.48 18.01 -13.00
C GLU A 49 -40.43 18.39 -11.51
N LEU A 50 -39.72 19.46 -11.17
CA LEU A 50 -39.67 20.00 -9.82
C LEU A 50 -40.08 21.48 -9.82
N PRO A 51 -40.92 21.91 -8.86
CA PRO A 51 -41.21 23.32 -8.69
C PRO A 51 -39.99 24.05 -8.09
N CYS A 52 -39.67 25.21 -8.63
CA CYS A 52 -38.73 26.16 -8.03
C CYS A 52 -39.49 27.17 -7.14
N ASP A 53 -38.83 27.76 -6.15
CA ASP A 53 -39.41 28.74 -5.23
C ASP A 53 -39.95 30.00 -5.94
N CYS A 54 -39.45 30.32 -7.13
CA CYS A 54 -39.97 31.41 -7.97
C CYS A 54 -41.30 31.07 -8.69
N GLY A 55 -41.81 29.84 -8.55
CA GLY A 55 -43.01 29.34 -9.23
C GLY A 55 -42.77 28.73 -10.61
N HIS A 56 -41.55 28.78 -11.15
CA HIS A 56 -41.21 28.13 -12.42
C HIS A 56 -40.97 26.61 -12.27
N ARG A 57 -41.23 25.82 -13.32
CA ARG A 57 -41.01 24.36 -13.32
C ARG A 57 -39.67 24.01 -13.95
N VAL A 58 -38.83 23.31 -13.20
CA VAL A 58 -37.56 22.76 -13.69
C VAL A 58 -37.80 21.35 -14.20
N THR A 59 -37.51 21.11 -15.48
CA THR A 59 -37.72 19.81 -16.12
C THR A 59 -36.39 19.23 -16.65
N GLY A 60 -36.27 17.90 -16.67
CA GLY A 60 -35.07 17.23 -17.18
C GLY A 60 -35.13 15.71 -17.07
N ILE A 61 -34.01 15.03 -17.30
CA ILE A 61 -33.89 13.57 -17.18
C ILE A 61 -33.12 13.24 -15.90
N ARG A 62 -33.64 12.33 -15.07
CA ARG A 62 -32.96 11.86 -13.85
C ARG A 62 -31.78 10.96 -14.21
N ARG A 63 -30.68 11.10 -13.45
CA ARG A 63 -29.49 10.25 -13.56
C ARG A 63 -29.47 9.20 -12.44
N GLY A 64 -28.59 8.21 -12.56
CA GLY A 64 -28.32 7.22 -11.50
C GLY A 64 -27.69 7.82 -10.24
N SER A 65 -27.19 9.05 -10.30
CA SER A 65 -26.69 9.84 -9.17
C SER A 65 -27.53 11.10 -8.98
N TYR A 66 -27.41 11.75 -7.81
CA TYR A 66 -28.02 13.07 -7.58
C TYR A 66 -27.47 14.08 -8.60
N GLN A 67 -28.30 15.05 -8.99
CA GLN A 67 -27.90 16.14 -9.87
C GLN A 67 -28.50 17.46 -9.41
N ILE A 68 -27.82 18.57 -9.73
CA ILE A 68 -28.27 19.92 -9.41
C ILE A 68 -28.73 20.56 -10.71
N ALA A 69 -30.01 20.89 -10.80
CA ALA A 69 -30.60 21.59 -11.95
C ALA A 69 -30.77 23.08 -11.62
N THR A 70 -30.52 23.96 -12.58
CA THR A 70 -30.70 25.41 -12.42
C THR A 70 -32.04 25.84 -13.01
N CYS A 71 -32.81 26.62 -12.26
CA CYS A 71 -34.06 27.19 -12.74
C CYS A 71 -33.77 28.26 -13.81
N THR A 72 -34.36 28.13 -14.99
CA THR A 72 -34.19 29.06 -16.12
C THR A 72 -34.77 30.46 -15.88
N ALA A 73 -35.60 30.64 -14.85
CA ALA A 73 -36.25 31.92 -14.55
C ALA A 73 -35.52 32.75 -13.49
N CYS A 74 -34.92 32.11 -12.47
CA CYS A 74 -34.30 32.81 -11.33
C CYS A 74 -32.89 32.32 -10.98
N ASP A 75 -32.31 31.40 -11.78
CA ASP A 75 -31.00 30.78 -11.57
C ASP A 75 -30.83 30.02 -10.23
N ALA A 76 -31.90 29.83 -9.46
CA ALA A 76 -31.85 29.04 -8.24
C ALA A 76 -31.52 27.56 -8.53
N ARG A 77 -30.71 26.97 -7.67
CA ARG A 77 -30.27 25.57 -7.76
C ARG A 77 -31.29 24.65 -7.07
N VAL A 78 -31.81 23.67 -7.81
CA VAL A 78 -32.76 22.66 -7.33
C VAL A 78 -32.09 21.30 -7.32
N TYR A 79 -32.13 20.61 -6.18
CA TYR A 79 -31.56 19.26 -6.03
C TYR A 79 -32.52 18.19 -6.56
N VAL A 80 -32.06 17.37 -7.50
CA VAL A 80 -32.81 16.27 -8.10
C VAL A 80 -32.21 14.96 -7.60
N LEU A 81 -33.02 14.16 -6.92
CA LEU A 81 -32.61 12.84 -6.41
C LEU A 81 -32.45 11.82 -7.55
N ALA A 82 -31.57 10.84 -7.32
CA ALA A 82 -31.35 9.70 -8.22
C ALA A 82 -32.63 8.89 -8.47
N VAL A 83 -32.66 8.13 -9.56
CA VAL A 83 -33.82 7.30 -9.98
C VAL A 83 -34.24 6.27 -8.91
N ASN A 84 -33.30 5.72 -8.15
CA ASN A 84 -33.57 4.80 -7.04
C ASN A 84 -33.09 5.40 -5.72
N VAL A 85 -34.02 5.91 -4.91
CA VAL A 85 -33.74 6.53 -3.60
C VAL A 85 -33.59 5.48 -2.49
N TYR A 86 -34.05 4.25 -2.72
CA TYR A 86 -33.97 3.17 -1.74
C TYR A 86 -33.04 2.05 -2.23
N PRO A 87 -32.11 1.55 -1.38
CA PRO A 87 -31.35 0.35 -1.69
C PRO A 87 -32.32 -0.82 -1.86
N ALA A 88 -32.14 -1.63 -2.90
CA ALA A 88 -32.97 -2.79 -3.16
C ALA A 88 -32.98 -3.69 -1.91
N THR A 89 -34.12 -3.77 -1.22
CA THR A 89 -34.26 -4.67 -0.08
C THR A 89 -34.52 -6.08 -0.62
N LYS A 90 -34.07 -7.12 0.08
CA LYS A 90 -34.28 -8.54 -0.32
C LYS A 90 -35.76 -8.92 -0.53
N ARG A 91 -36.72 -8.11 -0.08
CA ARG A 91 -38.16 -8.37 -0.18
C ARG A 91 -38.88 -7.51 -1.22
N VAL A 92 -38.24 -6.46 -1.73
CA VAL A 92 -38.81 -5.58 -2.75
C VAL A 92 -37.73 -5.38 -3.81
N SER A 93 -37.71 -6.29 -4.79
CA SER A 93 -37.06 -6.02 -6.07
C SER A 93 -37.75 -4.79 -6.65
N SER A 94 -37.02 -3.70 -6.81
CA SER A 94 -37.49 -2.51 -7.53
C SER A 94 -37.61 -2.85 -9.02
N GLU A 95 -38.64 -3.63 -9.33
CA GLU A 95 -38.93 -4.14 -10.65
C GLU A 95 -39.75 -3.10 -11.43
N VAL A 96 -39.04 -2.17 -12.08
CA VAL A 96 -39.48 -1.77 -13.42
C VAL A 96 -39.14 -2.96 -14.32
N LEU A 97 -40.11 -3.86 -14.48
CA LEU A 97 -39.99 -5.09 -15.28
C LEU A 97 -39.82 -4.75 -16.76
N ASP A 98 -38.56 -4.65 -17.20
CA ASP A 98 -38.21 -4.60 -18.62
C ASP A 98 -38.28 -6.01 -19.24
N GLY A 99 -39.44 -6.31 -19.81
CA GLY A 99 -39.65 -7.53 -20.59
C GLY A 99 -40.75 -7.30 -21.63
N SER A 100 -40.58 -7.90 -22.82
CA SER A 100 -41.62 -7.89 -23.86
C SER A 100 -42.94 -8.44 -23.31
N VAL A 101 -44.08 -7.98 -23.84
CA VAL A 101 -45.42 -8.39 -23.38
C VAL A 101 -45.58 -9.93 -23.39
N ALA A 102 -44.89 -10.63 -24.31
CA ALA A 102 -44.86 -12.10 -24.37
C ALA A 102 -44.19 -12.74 -23.15
N SER A 103 -43.15 -12.11 -22.60
CA SER A 103 -42.47 -12.57 -21.37
C SER A 103 -43.36 -12.38 -20.15
N ARG A 104 -44.11 -11.26 -20.10
CA ARG A 104 -45.08 -10.96 -19.02
C ARG A 104 -46.25 -11.94 -19.00
N LEU A 105 -46.75 -12.33 -20.19
CA LEU A 105 -47.80 -13.35 -20.33
C LEU A 105 -47.33 -14.73 -19.86
N SER A 106 -46.06 -15.10 -20.10
CA SER A 106 -45.55 -16.41 -19.68
C SER A 106 -45.43 -16.57 -18.15
N THR A 107 -45.14 -15.48 -17.43
CA THR A 107 -45.04 -15.51 -15.96
C THR A 107 -46.43 -15.57 -15.32
N ILE A 108 -47.38 -14.80 -15.84
CA ILE A 108 -48.77 -14.81 -15.36
C ILE A 108 -49.43 -16.17 -15.66
N VAL A 109 -49.18 -16.77 -16.83
CA VAL A 109 -49.67 -18.12 -17.15
C VAL A 109 -49.01 -19.18 -16.27
N ARG A 110 -47.75 -19.00 -15.85
CA ARG A 110 -47.08 -19.95 -14.94
C ARG A 110 -47.60 -19.86 -13.51
N ASP A 111 -47.93 -18.65 -13.04
CA ASP A 111 -48.52 -18.45 -11.70
C ASP A 111 -50.01 -18.83 -11.66
N LEU A 112 -50.74 -18.74 -12.77
CA LEU A 112 -52.14 -19.20 -12.84
C LEU A 112 -52.29 -20.70 -13.04
N VAL A 113 -51.25 -21.40 -13.52
CA VAL A 113 -51.28 -22.86 -13.76
C VAL A 113 -50.78 -23.67 -12.55
N VAL A 114 -50.12 -23.05 -11.58
CA VAL A 114 -49.73 -23.69 -10.31
C VAL A 114 -50.64 -23.17 -9.19
N GLY A 115 -51.92 -23.51 -9.31
CA GLY A 115 -52.88 -23.44 -8.21
C GLY A 115 -52.85 -24.72 -7.37
N ASP A 116 -52.90 -24.53 -6.06
CA ASP A 116 -53.34 -25.46 -5.02
C ASP A 116 -52.46 -26.69 -4.69
N GLN A 117 -51.58 -26.50 -3.71
CA GLN A 117 -51.58 -27.38 -2.53
C GLN A 117 -51.35 -26.57 -1.26
N ALA A 118 -52.47 -26.26 -0.60
CA ALA A 118 -52.51 -25.84 0.79
C ALA A 118 -52.16 -27.03 1.70
N SER A 119 -51.36 -26.78 2.74
CA SER A 119 -51.29 -27.62 3.94
C SER A 119 -51.16 -26.71 5.18
N PRO A 120 -51.84 -27.07 6.29
CA PRO A 120 -52.25 -26.13 7.33
C PRO A 120 -51.17 -25.89 8.42
N PRO A 121 -51.33 -24.83 9.24
CA PRO A 121 -50.44 -24.57 10.37
C PRO A 121 -50.82 -25.44 11.57
N ALA A 122 -49.88 -26.23 12.07
CA ALA A 122 -49.97 -26.91 13.36
C ALA A 122 -49.27 -26.10 14.45
N SER A 123 -50.05 -25.78 15.46
CA SER A 123 -49.72 -25.16 16.74
C SER A 123 -48.67 -25.94 17.55
N GLN A 124 -47.84 -25.23 18.31
CA GLN A 124 -47.20 -25.64 19.57
C GLN A 124 -46.53 -24.38 20.17
N SER A 125 -47.15 -23.71 21.15
CA SER A 125 -47.19 -24.03 22.60
C SER A 125 -45.83 -23.94 23.29
N ALA A 126 -45.77 -22.99 24.23
CA ALA A 126 -44.67 -22.68 25.11
C ALA A 126 -44.26 -23.87 26.00
N THR A 127 -42.97 -23.98 26.31
CA THR A 127 -42.51 -24.62 27.55
C THR A 127 -41.25 -23.91 28.05
N ILE A 128 -41.41 -23.30 29.22
CA ILE A 128 -40.38 -22.75 30.11
C ILE A 128 -39.66 -23.94 30.74
N HIS A 129 -38.33 -24.00 30.66
CA HIS A 129 -37.53 -24.85 31.54
C HIS A 129 -36.29 -24.11 32.07
N ALA A 130 -36.27 -24.00 33.40
CA ALA A 130 -35.21 -23.49 34.25
C ALA A 130 -34.01 -24.46 34.33
N PRO A 131 -32.81 -24.02 34.78
CA PRO A 131 -31.59 -24.81 34.76
C PRO A 131 -31.42 -25.65 36.03
N PRO A 132 -30.71 -26.80 35.98
CA PRO A 132 -30.26 -27.50 37.18
C PRO A 132 -28.77 -27.25 37.49
N PRO A 133 -28.37 -27.50 38.75
CA PRO A 133 -27.14 -27.00 39.37
C PRO A 133 -25.94 -27.94 39.18
N GLY A 134 -24.75 -27.41 39.46
CA GLY A 134 -23.47 -28.08 39.25
C GLY A 134 -23.18 -29.26 40.18
N GLN A 135 -22.10 -29.98 39.83
CA GLN A 135 -21.40 -30.87 40.74
C GLN A 135 -19.90 -30.95 40.39
N HIS A 136 -19.10 -30.82 41.46
CA HIS A 136 -17.69 -31.12 41.60
C HIS A 136 -17.35 -32.59 41.27
N ARG A 137 -16.20 -32.82 40.60
CA ARG A 137 -15.22 -33.90 40.90
C ARG A 137 -14.00 -33.71 39.98
N SER A 138 -12.80 -33.35 40.45
CA SER A 138 -11.77 -34.12 41.16
C SER A 138 -11.37 -35.47 40.53
N GLY A 139 -10.07 -35.57 40.18
CA GLY A 139 -9.34 -36.74 39.65
C GLY A 139 -8.39 -36.29 38.52
N SER A 140 -7.13 -35.92 38.74
CA SER A 140 -5.99 -36.57 39.40
C SER A 140 -5.46 -37.83 38.68
N ALA A 141 -4.20 -37.71 38.25
CA ALA A 141 -3.16 -38.74 38.05
C ALA A 141 -3.15 -39.60 36.76
N ALA A 142 -2.29 -39.19 35.82
CA ALA A 142 -1.18 -39.96 35.21
C ALA A 142 -0.52 -39.02 34.18
N GLY A 143 0.76 -38.64 34.22
CA GLY A 143 1.95 -39.39 34.61
C GLY A 143 2.83 -39.55 33.37
N VAL A 144 3.61 -38.52 33.01
CA VAL A 144 4.77 -38.66 32.11
C VAL A 144 5.90 -37.75 32.60
N GLU A 145 6.95 -38.42 33.03
CA GLU A 145 8.22 -37.94 33.58
C GLU A 145 9.19 -37.51 32.45
N LEU A 146 9.83 -36.34 32.68
CA LEU A 146 11.21 -35.87 32.42
C LEU A 146 12.22 -36.74 31.63
N PRO A 147 13.23 -36.13 30.94
CA PRO A 147 14.27 -35.27 31.56
C PRO A 147 14.62 -34.00 30.74
N ALA A 148 14.96 -32.83 31.29
CA ALA A 148 16.07 -32.46 32.20
C ALA A 148 17.46 -32.91 31.74
N ALA A 149 18.07 -32.11 30.86
CA ALA A 149 19.52 -32.13 30.64
C ALA A 149 20.09 -30.75 30.96
N GLU A 150 20.67 -30.67 32.17
CA GLU A 150 21.74 -29.75 32.50
C GLU A 150 22.97 -30.08 31.63
N SER A 151 23.69 -29.06 31.17
CA SER A 151 25.14 -29.18 30.96
C SER A 151 25.78 -27.81 31.16
N GLU A 152 26.33 -27.67 32.35
CA GLU A 152 27.31 -26.66 32.73
C GLU A 152 28.68 -26.91 32.04
N VAL A 153 29.35 -25.80 31.73
CA VAL A 153 30.79 -25.53 31.97
C VAL A 153 31.85 -26.31 31.17
N SER A 154 32.56 -25.57 30.30
CA SER A 154 34.00 -25.22 30.38
C SER A 154 34.71 -25.24 29.01
N GLY A 155 35.36 -24.13 28.67
CA GLY A 155 36.16 -24.01 27.45
C GLY A 155 36.79 -22.64 27.25
N VAL A 156 37.54 -22.18 28.25
CA VAL A 156 38.36 -20.96 28.23
C VAL A 156 39.45 -21.06 27.15
N THR A 157 39.47 -20.14 26.19
CA THR A 157 40.72 -19.69 25.55
C THR A 157 40.81 -18.17 25.53
N LYS A 158 41.74 -17.67 26.33
CA LYS A 158 42.19 -16.30 26.44
C LYS A 158 42.69 -15.79 25.08
N PHE A 159 42.20 -14.64 24.63
CA PHE A 159 43.00 -13.75 23.79
C PHE A 159 42.98 -12.34 24.38
N SER A 160 44.12 -12.02 24.97
CA SER A 160 44.52 -10.72 25.48
C SER A 160 44.74 -9.76 24.31
N GLY A 161 44.02 -8.63 24.29
CA GLY A 161 44.15 -7.59 23.27
C GLY A 161 43.92 -6.22 23.89
N LYS A 162 45.02 -5.65 24.39
CA LYS A 162 45.23 -4.31 24.97
C LYS A 162 44.20 -3.22 24.63
N ARG A 163 43.70 -2.63 25.73
CA ARG A 163 43.16 -1.27 25.85
C ARG A 163 44.08 -0.23 25.17
N SER A 164 43.49 0.62 24.34
CA SER A 164 43.91 2.02 24.20
C SER A 164 42.68 2.90 24.37
N ARG A 165 42.65 3.60 25.51
CA ARG A 165 41.79 4.74 25.78
C ARG A 165 42.27 5.89 24.89
N LEU A 166 41.40 6.44 24.04
CA LEU A 166 41.50 7.84 23.64
C LEU A 166 40.22 8.55 24.05
N ALA A 167 40.36 9.38 25.07
CA ALA A 167 39.43 10.44 25.39
C ALA A 167 39.42 11.44 24.23
N THR A 168 38.24 11.75 23.71
CA THR A 168 38.03 12.92 22.86
C THR A 168 37.10 13.86 23.59
N THR A 169 37.75 14.83 24.23
CA THR A 169 37.21 16.05 24.81
C THR A 169 36.51 16.90 23.76
N GLN A 170 35.29 17.34 24.08
CA GLN A 170 34.62 18.46 23.41
C GLN A 170 35.39 19.77 23.62
N PRO A 171 35.36 20.71 22.66
CA PRO A 171 35.51 22.12 22.97
C PRO A 171 34.16 22.85 22.89
N LYS A 172 33.71 23.24 24.08
CA LYS A 172 32.78 24.33 24.34
C LYS A 172 33.50 25.65 24.05
N VAL A 173 33.09 26.37 23.01
CA VAL A 173 33.54 27.75 22.77
C VAL A 173 32.32 28.66 22.79
N SER A 174 32.02 29.16 23.98
CA SER A 174 31.23 30.36 24.21
C SER A 174 32.19 31.50 24.53
N ALA A 175 31.99 32.63 23.85
CA ALA A 175 32.17 34.00 24.36
C ALA A 175 33.44 34.31 25.18
N ALA A 176 34.40 34.96 24.54
CA ALA A 176 35.29 35.93 25.19
C ALA A 176 35.89 36.86 24.12
N ALA A 177 35.05 37.76 23.60
CA ALA A 177 35.51 38.98 22.95
C ALA A 177 35.70 40.02 24.06
N ALA A 178 36.93 40.14 24.58
CA ALA A 178 37.48 41.35 25.19
C ALA A 178 38.85 41.08 25.80
N ALA A 179 39.75 42.04 25.58
CA ALA A 179 40.97 42.33 26.32
C ALA A 179 42.30 41.73 25.79
N LEU A 180 43.27 42.67 25.69
CA LEU A 180 44.71 42.53 25.48
C LEU A 180 45.12 42.35 24.00
N ALA A 181 45.49 43.38 23.22
CA ALA A 181 46.16 44.63 23.53
C ALA A 181 47.40 44.45 24.43
N ALA A 182 48.46 43.80 23.93
CA ALA A 182 49.84 44.10 24.31
C ALA A 182 50.87 43.33 23.46
N SER A 183 51.89 44.08 23.01
CA SER A 183 53.24 43.65 22.63
C SER A 183 53.41 42.72 21.42
N GLU A 184 53.28 43.33 20.25
CA GLU A 184 53.99 42.90 19.04
C GLU A 184 55.48 43.28 19.18
N ILE A 185 56.31 42.34 19.66
CA ILE A 185 57.77 42.47 19.57
C ILE A 185 58.22 41.76 18.30
N LEU A 186 58.55 42.62 17.34
CA LEU A 186 59.17 42.36 16.06
C LEU A 186 60.56 41.72 16.29
N LEU A 187 60.63 40.38 16.24
CA LEU A 187 61.88 39.67 15.99
C LEU A 187 61.83 39.07 14.59
N GLU A 188 62.37 39.84 13.65
CA GLU A 188 62.54 39.50 12.24
C GLU A 188 63.68 38.47 12.11
N ALA A 189 63.31 37.19 12.15
CA ALA A 189 64.23 36.10 11.80
C ALA A 189 64.43 36.08 10.26
N PRO A 190 65.67 35.97 9.75
CA PRO A 190 65.93 35.96 8.32
C PRO A 190 65.29 34.71 7.69
N VAL A 191 64.26 34.94 6.88
CA VAL A 191 63.59 33.90 6.09
C VAL A 191 64.55 33.38 5.02
N VAL A 192 65.25 32.29 5.33
CA VAL A 192 66.03 31.51 4.37
C VAL A 192 65.06 30.89 3.38
N ARG A 193 64.87 31.54 2.22
CA ARG A 193 64.08 31.02 1.10
C ARG A 193 64.80 29.82 0.49
N VAL A 194 64.46 28.63 0.95
CA VAL A 194 64.92 27.38 0.35
C VAL A 194 64.35 27.29 -1.08
N PRO A 195 65.20 27.15 -2.13
CA PRO A 195 64.73 27.08 -3.51
C PRO A 195 63.83 25.86 -3.68
N ARG A 196 62.57 26.09 -4.09
CA ARG A 196 61.61 25.01 -4.37
C ARG A 196 62.21 24.12 -5.47
N PRO A 197 62.48 22.83 -5.22
CA PRO A 197 63.02 21.94 -6.23
C PRO A 197 62.02 21.85 -7.38
N ARG A 198 62.50 22.04 -8.62
CA ARG A 198 61.68 21.95 -9.83
C ARG A 198 61.08 20.54 -9.91
N LEU A 199 59.76 20.42 -9.83
CA LEU A 199 59.00 19.14 -9.84
C LEU A 199 59.41 18.19 -10.98
N ALA A 200 59.85 18.73 -12.12
CA ALA A 200 60.34 17.96 -13.27
C ALA A 200 61.55 17.06 -12.94
N VAL A 201 62.43 17.50 -12.04
CA VAL A 201 63.64 16.74 -11.65
C VAL A 201 63.27 15.61 -10.69
N VAL A 202 62.29 15.84 -9.80
CA VAL A 202 61.77 14.82 -8.89
C VAL A 202 61.02 13.75 -9.69
N MET A 203 60.21 14.13 -10.68
CA MET A 203 59.51 13.16 -11.53
C MET A 203 60.46 12.24 -12.31
N ARG A 204 61.55 12.75 -12.90
CA ARG A 204 62.52 11.90 -13.63
C ARG A 204 63.17 10.82 -12.75
N ARG A 205 63.30 11.06 -11.45
CA ARG A 205 63.91 10.08 -10.51
C ARG A 205 62.92 9.00 -10.06
N VAL A 206 61.62 9.30 -10.09
CA VAL A 206 60.56 8.35 -9.70
C VAL A 206 60.13 7.48 -10.90
N PHE A 207 60.14 8.03 -12.12
CA PHE A 207 59.72 7.37 -13.35
C PHE A 207 60.88 6.67 -14.07
N THR A 208 61.41 5.59 -13.49
CA THR A 208 62.26 4.67 -14.25
C THR A 208 61.38 3.76 -15.14
N PRO A 209 61.83 3.39 -16.35
CA PRO A 209 61.02 2.58 -17.27
C PRO A 209 60.57 1.25 -16.65
N PHE A 210 61.41 0.66 -15.79
CA PHE A 210 61.05 -0.56 -15.05
C PHE A 210 59.93 -0.35 -14.02
N ARG A 211 59.93 0.78 -13.29
CA ARG A 211 58.86 1.10 -12.34
C ARG A 211 57.53 1.34 -13.03
N LEU A 212 57.56 1.94 -14.22
CA LEU A 212 56.37 2.10 -15.06
C LEU A 212 55.78 0.76 -15.48
N LEU A 213 56.63 -0.20 -15.88
CA LEU A 213 56.19 -1.56 -16.24
C LEU A 213 55.62 -2.32 -15.03
N MET A 214 56.24 -2.20 -13.85
CA MET A 214 55.71 -2.85 -12.64
C MET A 214 54.39 -2.22 -12.18
N LEU A 215 54.24 -0.89 -12.27
CA LEU A 215 53.00 -0.20 -11.95
C LEU A 215 51.88 -0.57 -12.92
N SER A 216 52.16 -0.66 -14.23
CA SER A 216 51.15 -1.05 -15.21
C SER A 216 50.71 -2.52 -15.02
N ALA A 217 51.65 -3.43 -14.76
CA ALA A 217 51.34 -4.82 -14.44
C ALA A 217 50.50 -4.93 -13.16
N THR A 218 50.87 -4.21 -12.10
CA THR A 218 50.12 -4.19 -10.84
C THR A 218 48.71 -3.61 -11.03
N LEU A 219 48.58 -2.54 -11.80
CA LEU A 219 47.28 -1.94 -12.14
C LEU A 219 46.40 -2.93 -12.89
N LEU A 220 46.95 -3.66 -13.86
CA LEU A 220 46.22 -4.67 -14.62
C LEU A 220 45.72 -5.81 -13.74
N VAL A 221 46.54 -6.30 -12.81
CA VAL A 221 46.13 -7.31 -11.81
C VAL A 221 45.04 -6.77 -10.88
N ALA A 222 45.16 -5.51 -10.43
CA ALA A 222 44.16 -4.89 -9.56
C ALA A 222 42.81 -4.69 -10.28
N VAL A 223 42.83 -4.22 -11.52
CA VAL A 223 41.63 -4.01 -12.34
C VAL A 223 40.95 -5.33 -12.68
N THR A 224 41.71 -6.36 -13.06
CA THR A 224 41.16 -7.70 -13.35
C THR A 224 40.57 -8.36 -12.10
N GLY A 225 41.23 -8.24 -10.94
CA GLY A 225 40.70 -8.69 -9.66
C GLY A 225 39.41 -7.97 -9.25
N TRP A 226 39.38 -6.64 -9.36
CA TRP A 226 38.17 -5.84 -9.14
C TRP A 226 37.04 -6.29 -10.07
N TRP A 227 37.33 -6.45 -11.36
CA TRP A 227 36.35 -6.87 -12.36
C TRP A 227 35.75 -8.24 -12.01
N MET A 228 36.59 -9.21 -11.63
CA MET A 228 36.13 -10.55 -11.29
C MET A 228 35.24 -10.59 -10.03
N VAL A 229 35.57 -9.80 -9.00
CA VAL A 229 34.72 -9.66 -7.81
C VAL A 229 33.39 -8.99 -8.18
N THR A 230 33.42 -7.98 -9.04
CA THR A 230 32.21 -7.28 -9.51
C THR A 230 31.30 -8.22 -10.30
N GLN A 231 31.86 -9.03 -11.20
CA GLN A 231 31.10 -10.03 -11.97
C GLN A 231 30.43 -11.07 -11.06
N ARG A 232 31.16 -11.60 -10.07
CA ARG A 232 30.61 -12.53 -9.08
C ARG A 232 29.44 -11.90 -8.31
N ARG A 233 29.60 -10.65 -7.85
CA ARG A 233 28.51 -9.92 -7.17
C ARG A 233 27.27 -9.76 -8.05
N LEU A 234 27.44 -9.46 -9.34
CA LEU A 234 26.32 -9.37 -10.28
C LEU A 234 25.64 -10.73 -10.51
N GLU A 235 26.39 -11.82 -10.61
CA GLU A 235 25.82 -13.17 -10.74
C GLU A 235 25.05 -13.60 -9.49
N ASP A 236 25.61 -13.36 -8.31
CA ASP A 236 24.97 -13.66 -7.04
C ASP A 236 23.68 -12.83 -6.87
N ALA A 237 23.71 -11.55 -7.23
CA ALA A 237 22.53 -10.69 -7.23
C ALA A 237 21.45 -11.17 -8.21
N ARG A 238 21.81 -11.66 -9.41
CA ARG A 238 20.83 -12.25 -10.35
C ARG A 238 20.17 -13.51 -9.79
N LYS A 239 20.94 -14.38 -9.14
CA LYS A 239 20.41 -15.61 -8.51
C LYS A 239 19.51 -15.27 -7.32
N ALA A 240 19.95 -14.35 -6.47
CA ALA A 240 19.18 -13.87 -5.32
C ALA A 240 17.86 -13.22 -5.76
N TRP A 241 17.88 -12.36 -6.80
CA TRP A 241 16.67 -11.73 -7.35
C TRP A 241 15.60 -12.77 -7.73
N ARG A 242 15.96 -13.77 -8.55
CA ARG A 242 14.99 -14.78 -9.02
C ARG A 242 14.43 -15.60 -7.85
N ARG A 243 15.32 -16.13 -7.01
CA ARG A 243 14.94 -16.96 -5.87
C ARG A 243 14.02 -16.21 -4.90
N GLU A 244 14.36 -14.97 -4.54
CA GLU A 244 13.59 -14.20 -3.57
C GLU A 244 12.27 -13.67 -4.18
N MET A 245 12.20 -13.47 -5.51
CA MET A 245 10.93 -13.17 -6.19
C MET A 245 9.98 -14.38 -6.18
N ASP A 246 10.48 -15.59 -6.41
CA ASP A 246 9.67 -16.83 -6.32
C ASP A 246 9.13 -17.02 -4.89
N VAL A 247 9.98 -16.78 -3.88
CA VAL A 247 9.58 -16.83 -2.46
C VAL A 247 8.56 -15.73 -2.13
N ALA A 248 8.70 -14.53 -2.68
CA ALA A 248 7.75 -13.45 -2.47
C ALA A 248 6.37 -13.76 -3.09
N GLU A 249 6.33 -14.39 -4.27
CA GLU A 249 5.08 -14.85 -4.89
C GLU A 249 4.41 -15.92 -4.04
N GLN A 250 5.16 -16.92 -3.59
CA GLN A 250 4.65 -17.94 -2.67
C GLN A 250 4.14 -17.35 -1.35
N ALA A 251 4.88 -16.42 -0.73
CA ALA A 251 4.45 -15.76 0.49
C ALA A 251 3.18 -14.91 0.31
N LEU A 252 2.98 -14.34 -0.88
CA LEU A 252 1.75 -13.63 -1.24
C LEU A 252 0.56 -14.58 -1.38
N GLU A 253 0.77 -15.77 -1.96
CA GLU A 253 -0.26 -16.84 -2.04
C GLU A 253 -0.62 -17.38 -0.64
N ASP A 254 0.40 -17.61 0.19
CA ASP A 254 0.28 -18.09 1.58
C ASP A 254 -0.24 -17.00 2.54
N LYS A 255 -0.35 -15.75 2.07
CA LYS A 255 -0.77 -14.58 2.86
C LYS A 255 0.09 -14.33 4.11
N ASP A 256 1.39 -14.64 4.04
CA ASP A 256 2.35 -14.36 5.11
C ASP A 256 3.06 -13.02 4.89
N LEU A 257 2.56 -11.96 5.54
CA LEU A 257 3.15 -10.60 5.48
C LEU A 257 4.62 -10.56 5.89
N GLY A 258 5.00 -11.38 6.88
CA GLY A 258 6.36 -11.40 7.42
C GLY A 258 7.35 -11.97 6.43
N ALA A 259 7.02 -13.15 5.88
CA ALA A 259 7.81 -13.79 4.83
C ALA A 259 7.85 -12.92 3.55
N LEU A 260 6.72 -12.32 3.17
CA LEU A 260 6.61 -11.44 2.00
C LEU A 260 7.54 -10.23 2.12
N HIS A 261 7.52 -9.53 3.26
CA HIS A 261 8.40 -8.38 3.49
C HIS A 261 9.88 -8.77 3.40
N LEU A 262 10.27 -9.87 4.04
CA LEU A 262 11.65 -10.34 4.05
C LEU A 262 12.13 -10.71 2.64
N ALA A 263 11.32 -11.45 1.87
CA ALA A 263 11.65 -11.83 0.50
C ALA A 263 11.73 -10.61 -0.42
N LEU A 264 10.75 -9.70 -0.38
CA LEU A 264 10.75 -8.47 -1.17
C LEU A 264 11.92 -7.54 -0.83
N SER A 265 12.29 -7.41 0.45
CA SER A 265 13.43 -6.57 0.85
C SER A 265 14.75 -7.05 0.24
N LYS A 266 14.98 -8.36 0.25
CA LYS A 266 16.16 -8.99 -0.37
C LYS A 266 16.11 -8.91 -1.90
N ALA A 267 14.94 -9.13 -2.50
CA ALA A 267 14.76 -8.98 -3.94
C ALA A 267 15.10 -7.55 -4.36
N VAL A 268 14.47 -6.52 -3.77
CA VAL A 268 14.72 -5.11 -4.10
C VAL A 268 16.20 -4.73 -3.90
N ALA A 269 16.85 -5.22 -2.84
CA ALA A 269 18.29 -5.03 -2.61
C ALA A 269 19.17 -5.71 -3.68
N ALA A 270 18.82 -6.92 -4.13
CA ALA A 270 19.50 -7.56 -5.23
C ALA A 270 19.29 -6.79 -6.56
N GLY A 271 18.08 -6.29 -6.79
CA GLY A 271 17.74 -5.48 -7.95
C GLY A 271 18.49 -4.14 -8.00
N SER A 272 18.72 -3.51 -6.85
CA SER A 272 19.51 -2.26 -6.79
C SER A 272 21.00 -2.49 -7.08
N ILE A 273 21.57 -3.62 -6.64
CA ILE A 273 22.94 -4.03 -7.04
C ILE A 273 23.04 -4.24 -8.55
N LEU A 274 21.99 -4.80 -9.16
CA LEU A 274 21.90 -4.99 -10.61
C LEU A 274 21.59 -3.69 -11.38
N GLN A 275 21.34 -2.58 -10.68
CA GLN A 275 20.90 -1.30 -11.26
C GLN A 275 19.66 -1.48 -12.17
N ARG A 276 18.74 -2.35 -11.75
CA ARG A 276 17.50 -2.65 -12.49
C ARG A 276 16.50 -1.51 -12.33
N ASN A 277 15.96 -1.03 -13.45
CA ASN A 277 14.89 -0.02 -13.53
C ASN A 277 13.67 -0.52 -14.34
N ASP A 278 13.62 -1.80 -14.63
CA ASP A 278 12.51 -2.43 -15.35
C ASP A 278 11.19 -2.41 -14.54
N PRO A 279 10.03 -2.62 -15.21
CA PRO A 279 8.73 -2.60 -14.54
C PRO A 279 8.58 -3.67 -13.44
N GLU A 280 9.25 -4.83 -13.56
CA GLU A 280 9.19 -5.88 -12.52
C GLU A 280 9.86 -5.41 -11.23
N TRP A 281 11.06 -4.81 -11.34
CA TRP A 281 11.75 -4.25 -10.18
C TRP A 281 10.93 -3.15 -9.50
N ARG A 282 10.35 -2.24 -10.28
CA ARG A 282 9.47 -1.17 -9.76
C ARG A 282 8.22 -1.73 -9.08
N ARG A 283 7.63 -2.80 -9.61
CA ARG A 283 6.50 -3.50 -8.98
C ARG A 283 6.91 -4.11 -7.65
N ALA A 284 8.04 -4.82 -7.58
CA ALA A 284 8.54 -5.39 -6.33
C ALA A 284 8.85 -4.30 -5.28
N ALA A 285 9.47 -3.19 -5.69
CA ALA A 285 9.75 -2.05 -4.81
C ALA A 285 8.47 -1.33 -4.34
N SER A 286 7.44 -1.26 -5.18
CA SER A 286 6.11 -0.76 -4.79
C SER A 286 5.44 -1.70 -3.78
N LEU A 287 5.46 -3.01 -4.04
CA LEU A 287 4.92 -4.02 -3.12
C LEU A 287 5.65 -3.98 -1.77
N LEU A 288 6.98 -3.88 -1.76
CA LEU A 288 7.76 -3.77 -0.51
C LEU A 288 7.30 -2.58 0.33
N ARG A 289 7.10 -1.42 -0.30
CA ARG A 289 6.59 -0.22 0.38
C ARG A 289 5.18 -0.41 0.90
N GLN A 290 4.29 -1.07 0.14
CA GLN A 290 2.93 -1.39 0.60
C GLN A 290 2.99 -2.33 1.81
N THR A 291 3.79 -3.40 1.76
CA THR A 291 3.94 -4.36 2.86
C THR A 291 4.54 -3.68 4.10
N GLN A 292 5.54 -2.82 3.93
CA GLN A 292 6.11 -2.05 5.01
C GLN A 292 5.06 -1.09 5.63
N ALA A 293 4.29 -0.40 4.80
CA ALA A 293 3.25 0.51 5.29
C ALA A 293 2.13 -0.21 6.06
N VAL A 294 1.74 -1.41 5.64
CA VAL A 294 0.79 -2.27 6.38
C VAL A 294 1.38 -2.70 7.72
N ARG A 295 2.67 -3.08 7.75
CA ARG A 295 3.35 -3.51 8.98
C ARG A 295 3.52 -2.38 9.99
N ASP A 296 3.80 -1.17 9.50
CA ASP A 296 4.04 0.02 10.32
C ASP A 296 2.74 0.78 10.64
N LEU A 297 1.58 0.25 10.24
CA LEU A 297 0.27 0.86 10.45
C LEU A 297 0.00 1.10 11.93
N SER A 298 -0.54 2.28 12.25
CA SER A 298 -0.94 2.61 13.62
C SER A 298 -2.02 1.65 14.11
N SER A 299 -1.84 1.09 15.32
CA SER A 299 -2.88 0.29 15.98
C SER A 299 -4.06 1.12 16.48
N SER A 300 -3.88 2.44 16.59
CA SER A 300 -4.91 3.40 17.02
C SER A 300 -5.40 4.23 15.83
N ASP A 301 -6.71 4.44 15.78
CA ASP A 301 -7.36 5.31 14.81
C ASP A 301 -7.01 6.79 15.05
N LEU A 302 -6.89 7.56 13.96
CA LEU A 302 -6.60 8.99 13.97
C LEU A 302 -7.62 9.76 14.82
N ILE A 303 -8.91 9.44 14.68
CA ILE A 303 -9.98 10.08 15.45
C ILE A 303 -9.80 9.80 16.94
N SER A 304 -9.49 8.55 17.30
CA SER A 304 -9.27 8.18 18.69
C SER A 304 -8.06 8.89 19.31
N MET A 305 -6.99 9.08 18.54
CA MET A 305 -5.79 9.80 19.02
C MET A 305 -6.02 11.30 19.20
N LEU A 306 -6.88 11.90 18.38
CA LEU A 306 -7.25 13.32 18.48
C LEU A 306 -8.41 13.58 19.44
N SER A 307 -9.16 12.54 19.84
CA SER A 307 -10.30 12.67 20.74
C SER A 307 -9.91 13.15 22.14
N GLY A 308 -10.80 13.90 22.78
CA GLY A 308 -10.58 14.43 24.14
C GLY A 308 -9.67 15.67 24.19
N CYS A 309 -9.31 16.22 23.03
CA CYS A 309 -8.64 17.51 22.91
C CYS A 309 -9.60 18.69 23.15
N VAL A 310 -10.91 18.46 23.06
CA VAL A 310 -11.95 19.46 23.32
C VAL A 310 -12.71 19.05 24.57
N SER A 311 -12.86 19.98 25.50
CA SER A 311 -13.70 19.78 26.70
C SER A 311 -15.18 19.77 26.31
N GLY A 312 -16.04 19.20 27.15
CA GLY A 312 -17.50 19.17 26.91
C GLY A 312 -18.14 20.54 26.66
N ASP A 313 -17.50 21.63 27.14
CA ASP A 313 -17.92 23.01 26.92
C ASP A 313 -17.48 23.58 25.55
N GLY A 314 -16.88 22.77 24.67
CA GLY A 314 -16.32 23.22 23.38
C GLY A 314 -15.00 23.97 23.50
N ILE A 315 -14.42 24.05 24.70
CA ILE A 315 -13.14 24.73 24.95
C ILE A 315 -11.99 23.80 24.58
N PHE A 316 -11.16 24.25 23.64
CA PHE A 316 -9.98 23.52 23.20
C PHE A 316 -8.91 23.45 24.31
N ASN A 317 -8.50 22.24 24.67
CA ASN A 317 -7.48 21.99 25.66
C ASN A 317 -6.10 21.95 24.98
N SER A 318 -5.51 23.14 24.80
CA SER A 318 -4.22 23.33 24.14
C SER A 318 -3.13 22.33 24.57
N PRO A 319 -2.83 22.09 25.86
CA PRO A 319 -1.77 21.16 26.23
C PRO A 319 -2.09 19.68 25.91
N LYS A 320 -3.36 19.27 25.97
CA LYS A 320 -3.75 17.92 25.52
C LYS A 320 -3.64 17.78 24.01
N ALA A 321 -4.05 18.82 23.28
CA ALA A 321 -3.98 18.82 21.83
C ALA A 321 -2.56 18.83 21.29
N THR A 322 -1.64 19.58 21.91
CA THR A 322 -0.22 19.53 21.55
C THR A 322 0.36 18.15 21.83
N ALA A 323 0.02 17.52 22.96
CA ALA A 323 0.46 16.17 23.27
C ALA A 323 -0.11 15.13 22.28
N ALA A 324 -1.38 15.26 21.90
CA ALA A 324 -2.00 14.41 20.88
C ALA A 324 -1.32 14.59 19.51
N ALA A 325 -1.08 15.84 19.10
CA ALA A 325 -0.39 16.19 17.86
C ALA A 325 1.05 15.64 17.81
N GLU A 326 1.81 15.75 18.90
CA GLU A 326 3.14 15.15 19.03
C GLU A 326 3.08 13.61 18.91
N SER A 327 2.07 12.97 19.50
CA SER A 327 1.91 11.51 19.47
C SER A 327 1.59 10.94 18.08
N LEU A 328 1.06 11.77 17.18
CA LEU A 328 0.75 11.40 15.79
C LEU A 328 1.99 11.37 14.91
N THR A 329 3.04 12.13 15.24
CA THR A 329 4.22 12.25 14.38
C THR A 329 4.90 10.89 14.18
N GLY A 330 5.11 10.51 12.92
CA GLY A 330 5.66 9.22 12.53
C GLY A 330 4.68 8.04 12.54
N LYS A 331 3.43 8.22 12.98
CA LYS A 331 2.38 7.20 12.88
C LYS A 331 1.90 7.07 11.43
N TRP A 332 1.57 5.86 11.03
CA TRP A 332 1.07 5.56 9.68
C TRP A 332 -0.44 5.38 9.69
N PHE A 333 -1.11 5.99 8.70
CA PHE A 333 -2.55 5.90 8.53
C PHE A 333 -2.90 5.57 7.09
N VAL A 334 -4.01 4.85 6.94
CA VAL A 334 -4.64 4.57 5.64
C VAL A 334 -5.66 5.64 5.37
N LEU A 335 -5.62 6.21 4.18
CA LEU A 335 -6.53 7.27 3.76
C LEU A 335 -7.16 6.85 2.43
N GLU A 336 -8.49 6.93 2.39
CA GLU A 336 -9.30 6.79 1.17
C GLU A 336 -10.06 8.10 0.97
N CYS A 337 -9.53 8.99 0.14
CA CYS A 337 -10.15 10.29 -0.12
C CYS A 337 -9.80 10.83 -1.50
N ALA A 338 -10.63 11.75 -2.00
CA ALA A 338 -10.26 12.58 -3.14
C ALA A 338 -9.28 13.68 -2.68
N TRP A 339 -8.53 14.26 -3.62
CA TRP A 339 -7.51 15.26 -3.33
C TRP A 339 -7.71 16.50 -4.19
N LEU A 340 -7.61 17.66 -3.56
CA LEU A 340 -7.65 18.96 -4.20
C LEU A 340 -6.22 19.50 -4.34
N PRO A 341 -5.79 19.91 -5.53
CA PRO A 341 -4.53 20.60 -5.69
C PRO A 341 -4.59 21.97 -5.01
N VAL A 342 -3.61 22.24 -4.15
CA VAL A 342 -3.42 23.53 -3.47
C VAL A 342 -2.04 24.09 -3.81
N ALA A 343 -1.81 25.38 -3.60
CA ALA A 343 -0.59 26.08 -4.03
C ALA A 343 0.72 25.37 -3.58
N ASN A 344 0.69 24.70 -2.42
CA ASN A 344 1.84 24.04 -1.82
C ASN A 344 1.70 22.52 -1.70
N GLY A 345 0.87 21.88 -2.52
CA GLY A 345 0.73 20.42 -2.53
C GLY A 345 -0.69 19.95 -2.80
N LEU A 346 -1.11 18.93 -2.07
CA LEU A 346 -2.45 18.36 -2.14
C LEU A 346 -3.13 18.48 -0.78
N GLN A 347 -4.42 18.79 -0.78
CA GLN A 347 -5.29 18.77 0.40
C GLN A 347 -6.34 17.68 0.23
N ALA A 348 -6.57 16.88 1.27
CA ALA A 348 -7.61 15.86 1.24
C ALA A 348 -8.99 16.53 1.16
N ASP A 349 -9.80 16.11 0.20
CA ASP A 349 -11.21 16.50 0.05
C ASP A 349 -12.08 15.61 0.95
N MET A 350 -11.87 15.71 2.26
CA MET A 350 -12.60 14.94 3.24
C MET A 350 -12.88 15.82 4.46
N PRO A 351 -14.16 16.10 4.77
CA PRO A 351 -14.52 16.87 5.96
C PRO A 351 -14.37 15.99 7.20
N LEU A 352 -13.14 15.86 7.69
CA LEU A 352 -12.85 15.15 8.94
C LEU A 352 -13.04 16.10 10.12
N MET A 353 -13.91 15.72 11.05
CA MET A 353 -14.19 16.47 12.28
C MET A 353 -13.91 15.59 13.49
N VAL A 354 -13.14 16.09 14.46
CA VAL A 354 -12.89 15.42 15.74
C VAL A 354 -13.33 16.37 16.85
N ASP A 355 -14.31 15.96 17.67
CA ASP A 355 -14.90 16.78 18.74
C ASP A 355 -15.33 18.19 18.28
N SER A 356 -15.90 18.30 17.07
CA SER A 356 -16.28 19.56 16.40
C SER A 356 -15.11 20.45 15.94
N VAL A 357 -13.88 19.95 15.98
CA VAL A 357 -12.70 20.62 15.41
C VAL A 357 -12.40 20.04 14.03
N PRO A 358 -12.35 20.85 12.97
CA PRO A 358 -11.95 20.40 11.65
C PRO A 358 -10.50 19.91 11.63
N VAL A 359 -10.28 18.89 10.81
CA VAL A 359 -8.97 18.30 10.57
C VAL A 359 -8.64 18.42 9.09
N THR A 360 -7.68 19.27 8.76
CA THR A 360 -7.19 19.45 7.39
C THR A 360 -5.94 18.61 7.18
N ILE A 361 -6.00 17.72 6.19
CA ILE A 361 -4.88 16.84 5.85
C ILE A 361 -4.23 17.34 4.55
N THR A 362 -2.92 17.59 4.60
CA THR A 362 -2.13 18.07 3.47
C THR A 362 -0.94 17.14 3.19
N THR A 363 -0.47 17.09 1.95
CA THR A 363 0.73 16.34 1.60
C THR A 363 1.43 16.90 0.36
N LEU A 364 2.75 16.74 0.31
CA LEU A 364 3.58 17.06 -0.86
C LEU A 364 4.22 15.77 -1.38
N SER A 365 3.45 14.95 -2.09
CA SER A 365 3.92 13.71 -2.72
C SER A 365 3.85 13.80 -4.24
N GLU A 366 4.99 13.62 -4.92
CA GLU A 366 5.04 13.55 -6.39
C GLU A 366 4.17 12.40 -6.92
N THR A 367 4.19 11.24 -6.24
CA THR A 367 3.39 10.06 -6.61
C THR A 367 1.89 10.38 -6.58
N LEU A 368 1.42 11.04 -5.51
CA LEU A 368 0.00 11.43 -5.41
C LEU A 368 -0.33 12.55 -6.39
N LEU A 369 0.57 13.50 -6.63
CA LEU A 369 0.33 14.58 -7.59
C LEU A 369 0.15 14.05 -9.01
N HIS A 370 1.00 13.11 -9.44
CA HIS A 370 0.81 12.38 -10.68
C HIS A 370 -0.49 11.57 -10.68
N ALA A 371 -0.84 10.94 -9.56
CA ALA A 371 -2.05 10.15 -9.46
C ALA A 371 -3.32 10.99 -9.60
N VAL A 372 -3.38 12.14 -8.92
CA VAL A 372 -4.49 13.11 -8.97
C VAL A 372 -4.60 13.76 -10.34
N ALA A 373 -3.47 14.06 -10.99
CA ALA A 373 -3.47 14.59 -12.35
C ALA A 373 -4.05 13.59 -13.38
N ALA A 374 -3.77 12.29 -13.21
CA ALA A 374 -4.28 11.25 -14.10
C ALA A 374 -5.71 10.79 -13.76
N LEU A 375 -6.13 10.89 -12.49
CA LEU A 375 -7.45 10.52 -12.00
C LEU A 375 -8.09 11.67 -11.21
N PRO A 376 -8.47 12.78 -11.88
CA PRO A 376 -9.10 13.90 -11.21
C PRO A 376 -10.40 13.46 -10.53
N GLN A 377 -10.63 13.93 -9.30
CA GLN A 377 -11.85 13.67 -8.50
C GLN A 377 -12.11 12.20 -8.14
N SER A 378 -11.22 11.27 -8.49
CA SER A 378 -11.35 9.88 -8.05
C SER A 378 -10.74 9.74 -6.66
N PRO A 379 -11.39 9.01 -5.73
CA PRO A 379 -10.76 8.69 -4.46
C PRO A 379 -9.50 7.84 -4.72
N LEU A 380 -8.47 8.09 -3.93
CA LEU A 380 -7.24 7.31 -3.92
C LEU A 380 -7.12 6.62 -2.57
N MET A 381 -6.82 5.32 -2.57
CA MET A 381 -6.44 4.59 -1.37
C MET A 381 -4.91 4.54 -1.26
N PHE A 382 -4.37 5.08 -0.18
CA PHE A 382 -2.94 5.10 0.05
C PHE A 382 -2.63 5.11 1.55
N VAL A 383 -1.37 4.83 1.88
CA VAL A 383 -0.87 4.87 3.26
C VAL A 383 0.28 5.85 3.32
N ALA A 384 0.31 6.67 4.37
CA ALA A 384 1.39 7.61 4.62
C ALA A 384 1.62 7.77 6.13
N SER A 385 2.84 8.13 6.50
CA SER A 385 3.16 8.58 7.85
C SER A 385 2.89 10.08 8.02
N VAL A 386 2.52 10.47 9.24
CA VAL A 386 2.38 11.88 9.61
C VAL A 386 3.78 12.50 9.78
N GLU A 387 4.05 13.56 9.03
CA GLU A 387 5.28 14.37 9.13
C GLU A 387 5.19 15.37 10.28
N SER A 388 4.08 16.11 10.35
CA SER A 388 3.75 17.01 11.46
C SER A 388 2.24 17.07 11.66
N CYS A 389 1.83 17.42 12.87
CA CYS A 389 0.47 17.79 13.20
C CYS A 389 0.54 19.10 13.96
N ASP A 390 -0.06 20.14 13.40
CA ASP A 390 -0.04 21.49 13.97
C ASP A 390 -1.45 21.89 14.36
N VAL A 391 -1.58 22.70 15.42
CA VAL A 391 -2.85 23.26 15.86
C VAL A 391 -2.92 24.72 15.41
N ILE A 392 -3.89 25.05 14.56
CA ILE A 392 -4.02 26.36 13.93
C ILE A 392 -5.25 27.09 14.48
N ASP A 393 -5.34 28.41 14.23
CA ASP A 393 -6.48 29.27 14.53
C ASP A 393 -6.89 29.28 16.01
N ASN A 394 -5.88 29.41 16.89
CA ASN A 394 -6.06 29.39 18.35
C ASN A 394 -6.73 28.12 18.87
N GLY A 395 -6.45 26.95 18.26
CA GLY A 395 -7.04 25.68 18.69
C GLY A 395 -8.36 25.35 18.00
N ARG A 396 -8.62 25.93 16.82
CA ARG A 396 -9.86 25.69 16.08
C ARG A 396 -9.71 24.75 14.92
N GLU A 397 -8.50 24.33 14.58
CA GLU A 397 -8.25 23.40 13.48
C GLU A 397 -6.99 22.58 13.74
N PHE A 398 -7.04 21.29 13.43
CA PHE A 398 -5.84 20.45 13.31
C PHE A 398 -5.37 20.45 11.86
N GLN A 399 -4.13 20.83 11.61
CA GLN A 399 -3.48 20.68 10.31
C GLN A 399 -2.52 19.52 10.37
N LEU A 400 -2.88 18.41 9.73
CA LEU A 400 -2.00 17.26 9.55
C LEU A 400 -1.25 17.39 8.23
N ARG A 401 0.06 17.22 8.30
CA ARG A 401 0.93 17.13 7.13
C ARG A 401 1.46 15.71 7.00
N LEU A 402 1.17 15.05 5.90
CA LEU A 402 1.66 13.69 5.62
C LEU A 402 3.02 13.75 4.91
N ASN A 403 3.92 12.85 5.31
CA ASN A 403 5.23 12.70 4.69
C ASN A 403 5.09 12.16 3.26
N GLY A 404 5.27 13.03 2.27
CA GLY A 404 5.05 12.68 0.87
C GLY A 404 5.98 11.60 0.31
N LYS A 405 7.13 11.33 0.95
CA LYS A 405 8.04 10.24 0.58
C LYS A 405 7.55 8.87 1.07
N SER A 406 6.78 8.87 2.16
CA SER A 406 6.16 7.67 2.73
C SER A 406 4.88 7.27 1.99
N ALA A 407 4.23 8.23 1.33
CA ALA A 407 2.96 8.04 0.64
C ALA A 407 3.06 6.94 -0.43
N THR A 408 2.33 5.85 -0.18
CA THR A 408 2.35 4.65 -1.01
C THR A 408 0.92 4.27 -1.39
N LEU A 409 0.63 4.24 -2.70
CA LEU A 409 -0.66 3.77 -3.21
C LEU A 409 -0.83 2.27 -2.94
N ILE A 410 -2.02 1.89 -2.51
CA ILE A 410 -2.40 0.49 -2.36
C ILE A 410 -2.92 0.00 -3.71
N THR A 411 -2.43 -1.16 -4.16
CA THR A 411 -2.74 -1.68 -5.51
C THR A 411 -3.16 -3.15 -5.52
N THR A 412 -3.18 -3.79 -4.36
CA THR A 412 -3.55 -5.21 -4.26
C THR A 412 -4.62 -5.40 -3.21
N GLU A 413 -5.54 -6.32 -3.48
CA GLU A 413 -6.63 -6.65 -2.57
C GLU A 413 -6.11 -7.23 -1.25
N TYR A 414 -4.98 -7.95 -1.29
CA TYR A 414 -4.35 -8.50 -0.10
C TYR A 414 -3.94 -7.41 0.89
N HIS A 415 -3.17 -6.40 0.44
CA HIS A 415 -2.77 -5.31 1.33
C HIS A 415 -3.97 -4.49 1.80
N ALA A 416 -4.97 -4.26 0.93
CA ALA A 416 -6.24 -3.64 1.31
C ALA A 416 -6.93 -4.41 2.46
N ALA A 417 -7.03 -5.73 2.34
CA ALA A 417 -7.67 -6.60 3.33
C ALA A 417 -6.96 -6.60 4.68
N GLU A 418 -5.62 -6.60 4.70
CA GLU A 418 -4.83 -6.50 5.94
C GLU A 418 -5.04 -5.18 6.69
N MET A 419 -5.45 -4.13 5.98
CA MET A 419 -5.82 -2.83 6.57
C MET A 419 -7.31 -2.75 6.91
N GLY A 420 -8.04 -3.86 6.78
CA GLY A 420 -9.47 -3.95 7.05
C GLY A 420 -10.37 -3.59 5.87
N PHE A 421 -9.84 -3.33 4.67
CA PHE A 421 -10.65 -3.00 3.49
C PHE A 421 -10.89 -4.24 2.63
N THR A 422 -12.15 -4.64 2.49
CA THR A 422 -12.59 -5.80 1.73
C THR A 422 -13.69 -5.41 0.76
N ALA A 423 -13.98 -6.27 -0.22
CA ALA A 423 -15.10 -6.04 -1.13
C ALA A 423 -16.47 -5.95 -0.42
N ALA A 424 -16.58 -6.47 0.82
CA ALA A 424 -17.82 -6.46 1.58
C ALA A 424 -18.11 -5.11 2.27
N ASN A 425 -17.07 -4.42 2.75
CA ASN A 425 -17.21 -3.14 3.45
C ASN A 425 -16.87 -1.92 2.57
N THR A 426 -16.13 -2.12 1.48
CA THR A 426 -15.74 -1.03 0.57
C THR A 426 -16.22 -1.34 -0.85
N PRO A 427 -17.48 -1.01 -1.21
CA PRO A 427 -18.00 -1.27 -2.55
C PRO A 427 -17.20 -0.49 -3.59
N GLY A 428 -16.75 -1.17 -4.64
CA GLY A 428 -15.92 -0.56 -5.68
C GLY A 428 -14.41 -0.64 -5.43
N LEU A 429 -13.97 -1.23 -4.31
CA LEU A 429 -12.55 -1.42 -3.99
C LEU A 429 -11.75 -2.04 -5.14
N ALA A 430 -12.23 -3.13 -5.75
CA ALA A 430 -11.55 -3.79 -6.86
C ALA A 430 -11.33 -2.86 -8.06
N ALA A 431 -12.34 -2.04 -8.42
CA ALA A 431 -12.23 -1.08 -9.52
C ALA A 431 -11.28 0.08 -9.18
N LEU A 432 -11.24 0.50 -7.92
CA LEU A 432 -10.30 1.51 -7.43
C LEU A 432 -8.85 0.99 -7.50
N LEU A 433 -8.59 -0.21 -6.99
CA LEU A 433 -7.26 -0.84 -7.03
C LEU A 433 -6.79 -1.11 -8.47
N GLU A 434 -7.70 -1.51 -9.36
CA GLU A 434 -7.39 -1.70 -10.78
C GLU A 434 -6.95 -0.38 -11.44
N LYS A 435 -7.70 0.71 -11.23
CA LYS A 435 -7.34 2.04 -11.74
C LYS A 435 -5.98 2.52 -11.20
N GLN A 436 -5.72 2.34 -9.90
CA GLN A 436 -4.43 2.69 -9.31
C GLN A 436 -3.28 1.83 -9.86
N THR A 437 -3.54 0.55 -10.14
CA THR A 437 -2.57 -0.35 -10.78
C THR A 437 -2.25 0.09 -12.21
N GLU A 438 -3.26 0.46 -12.99
CA GLU A 438 -3.09 0.99 -14.35
C GLU A 438 -2.30 2.30 -14.35
N LEU A 439 -2.57 3.18 -13.38
CA LEU A 439 -1.86 4.42 -13.18
C LEU A 439 -0.38 4.22 -12.88
N LEU A 440 -0.03 3.29 -11.98
CA LEU A 440 1.38 2.99 -11.71
C LEU A 440 2.09 2.44 -12.95
N LYS A 441 1.39 1.66 -13.79
CA LYS A 441 1.94 1.20 -15.08
C LYS A 441 2.17 2.36 -16.04
N SER A 442 1.24 3.31 -16.18
CA SER A 442 1.41 4.44 -17.09
C SER A 442 2.52 5.40 -16.65
N VAL A 443 2.62 5.71 -15.36
CA VAL A 443 3.73 6.50 -14.79
C VAL A 443 5.07 5.82 -15.03
N SER A 444 5.11 4.49 -14.92
CA SER A 444 6.32 3.72 -15.19
C SER A 444 6.77 3.84 -16.65
N GLN A 445 5.84 3.77 -17.60
CA GLN A 445 6.13 3.89 -19.03
C GLN A 445 6.55 5.31 -19.42
N ALA A 446 5.93 6.33 -18.83
CA ALA A 446 6.28 7.73 -19.10
C ALA A 446 7.73 8.04 -18.73
N LYS A 447 8.23 7.49 -17.61
CA LYS A 447 9.60 7.67 -17.15
C LYS A 447 10.64 7.01 -18.07
N ASP A 448 10.27 5.91 -18.72
CA ASP A 448 11.16 5.19 -19.64
C ASP A 448 11.29 5.89 -21.01
N ASN A 449 10.34 6.78 -21.35
CA ASN A 449 10.32 7.54 -22.60
C ASN A 449 11.01 8.91 -22.49
N GLN A 450 11.53 9.28 -21.32
CA GLN A 450 12.23 10.55 -21.12
C GLN A 450 13.72 10.34 -21.47
N PRO A 451 14.24 10.97 -22.55
CA PRO A 451 15.57 10.69 -23.11
C PRO A 451 16.73 11.17 -22.23
#